data_AF-A0A2K9D7M9-F1
#
_entry.id   AF-A0A2K9D7M9-F1
#
_cell.length_a   1.000
_cell.length_b   1.000
_cell.length_c   1.000
_cell.angle_alpha   90.00
_cell.angle_beta   90.00
_cell.angle_gamma   90.00
#
_symmetry.space_group_name_H-M   'P 1'
#
loop_
_entity.id
_entity.type
_entity.pdbx_description
1 polymer ?
#
loop_
_entity_poly.entity_id
_entity_poly.type
_entity_poly.pdbx_seq_one_letter_code
_entity_poly.pdbx_strand_id
1 'polypeptide(L)'
;MEAAGLDLDELRALDDPLEVRRRIVEAAFESEPDSTIADGEARLIVADLVTWTLETPRDPAQIVRHTVELMIARSILTEVGDRIRQEPRAALRRSAEDEIRLAAKAWAMRFDVAAVTLDGPSISAAVQTGVTDLLAIYGDES
;
A
#
# COMPACT_ATOMS: atom_id res chain seq x y z
N MET A 1 -18.44 -14.83 4.69
CA MET A 1 -19.03 -13.52 5.02
C MET A 1 -18.61 -12.61 3.89
N GLU A 2 -19.55 -12.06 3.13
CA GLU A 2 -19.22 -11.00 2.17
C GLU A 2 -18.73 -9.81 3.00
N ALA A 3 -17.45 -9.45 2.87
CA ALA A 3 -16.95 -8.22 3.47
C ALA A 3 -17.66 -7.08 2.73
N ALA A 4 -18.63 -6.44 3.40
CA ALA A 4 -19.15 -5.18 2.91
C ALA A 4 -17.96 -4.21 2.84
N GLY A 5 -17.65 -3.72 1.64
CA GLY A 5 -16.57 -2.75 1.44
C GLY A 5 -16.74 -1.54 2.35
N LEU A 6 -15.63 -0.89 2.69
CA LEU A 6 -15.64 0.24 3.62
C LEU A 6 -16.42 1.42 3.06
N ASP A 7 -17.33 1.98 3.86
CA ASP A 7 -17.96 3.26 3.60
C ASP A 7 -17.13 4.38 4.24
N LEU A 8 -16.58 5.27 3.41
CA LEU A 8 -15.74 6.39 3.88
C LEU A 8 -16.50 7.39 4.74
N ASP A 9 -17.80 7.59 4.48
CA ASP A 9 -18.62 8.53 5.25
C ASP A 9 -18.96 7.93 6.62
N GLU A 10 -19.22 6.62 6.68
CA GLU A 10 -19.33 5.90 7.97
C GLU A 10 -18.02 5.97 8.76
N LEU A 11 -16.87 5.79 8.09
CA LEU A 11 -15.56 5.91 8.75
C LEU A 11 -15.31 7.31 9.29
N ARG A 12 -15.69 8.36 8.57
CA ARG A 12 -15.58 9.76 9.05
C ARG A 12 -16.47 10.02 10.26
N ALA A 13 -17.61 9.33 10.37
CA ALA A 13 -18.57 9.52 11.45
C ALA A 13 -18.19 8.79 12.76
N LEU A 14 -17.24 7.86 12.74
CA LEU A 14 -16.90 7.01 13.89
C LEU A 14 -16.28 7.75 15.09
N ASP A 15 -15.76 8.96 14.93
CA ASP A 15 -15.03 9.76 15.95
C ASP A 15 -13.99 8.95 16.78
N ASP A 16 -13.52 7.83 16.22
CA ASP A 16 -12.53 6.93 16.80
C ASP A 16 -11.44 6.64 15.74
N PRO A 17 -10.32 7.39 15.79
CA PRO A 17 -9.23 7.21 14.84
C PRO A 17 -8.59 5.83 14.89
N LEU A 18 -8.65 5.11 16.02
CA LEU A 18 -8.10 3.76 16.12
C LEU A 18 -8.99 2.76 15.40
N GLU A 19 -10.31 2.86 15.58
CA GLU A 19 -11.27 2.00 14.90
C GLU A 19 -11.27 2.22 13.39
N VAL A 20 -11.16 3.46 12.92
CA VAL A 20 -11.00 3.78 11.49
C VAL A 20 -9.79 3.06 10.89
N ARG A 21 -8.65 3.09 11.59
CA ARG A 21 -7.42 2.41 11.15
C ARG A 21 -7.59 0.90 11.10
N ARG A 22 -8.18 0.32 12.15
CA ARG A 22 -8.43 -1.12 12.24
C ARG A 22 -9.25 -1.60 11.06
N ARG A 23 -10.37 -0.95 10.74
CA ARG A 23 -11.25 -1.33 9.63
C ARG A 23 -10.56 -1.23 8.27
N ILE A 24 -9.73 -0.20 8.05
CA ILE A 24 -8.96 -0.05 6.80
C ILE A 24 -7.93 -1.18 6.65
N VAL A 25 -7.21 -1.50 7.72
CA VAL A 25 -6.25 -2.62 7.72
C VAL A 25 -6.97 -3.94 7.46
N GLU A 26 -8.09 -4.20 8.13
CA GLU A 26 -8.85 -5.45 7.94
C GLU A 26 -9.37 -5.61 6.52
N ALA A 27 -9.88 -4.54 5.90
CA ALA A 27 -10.31 -4.60 4.51
C ALA A 27 -9.12 -4.83 3.57
N ALA A 28 -7.98 -4.18 3.80
CA ALA A 28 -6.82 -4.30 2.91
C ALA A 28 -6.11 -5.66 3.02
N PHE A 29 -6.19 -6.33 4.16
CA PHE A 29 -5.39 -7.52 4.47
C PHE A 29 -6.18 -8.80 4.70
N GLU A 30 -7.53 -8.80 4.54
CA GLU A 30 -8.59 -9.85 4.62
C GLU A 30 -8.30 -11.25 5.25
N SER A 31 -7.10 -11.79 5.14
CA SER A 31 -6.60 -13.05 5.70
C SER A 31 -6.00 -12.94 7.11
N GLU A 32 -6.25 -13.98 7.91
CA GLU A 32 -5.45 -14.26 9.11
C GLU A 32 -3.96 -14.46 8.72
N PRO A 33 -3.02 -13.95 9.54
CA PRO A 33 -1.59 -14.06 9.27
C PRO A 33 -1.12 -15.54 9.26
N ASP A 34 -0.63 -16.03 8.12
CA ASP A 34 -0.21 -17.43 7.92
C ASP A 34 1.30 -17.68 8.13
N SER A 35 2.04 -16.67 8.63
CA SER A 35 3.49 -16.69 8.88
C SER A 35 4.38 -16.82 7.63
N THR A 36 3.85 -16.56 6.42
CA THR A 36 4.64 -16.50 5.18
C THR A 36 5.41 -15.17 5.01
N ILE A 37 6.26 -15.08 3.98
CA ILE A 37 6.92 -13.81 3.62
C ILE A 37 5.89 -12.73 3.28
N ALA A 38 4.79 -13.09 2.61
CA ALA A 38 3.69 -12.18 2.31
C ALA A 38 3.07 -11.62 3.61
N ASP A 39 2.93 -12.47 4.63
CA ASP A 39 2.50 -12.06 5.98
C ASP A 39 3.54 -11.19 6.71
N GLY A 40 4.83 -11.41 6.47
CA GLY A 40 5.91 -10.52 6.93
C GLY A 40 5.84 -9.11 6.31
N GLU A 41 5.59 -9.02 5.00
CA GLU A 41 5.43 -7.75 4.28
C GLU A 41 4.17 -7.00 4.72
N ALA A 42 3.05 -7.71 4.91
CA ALA A 42 1.81 -7.15 5.44
C ALA A 42 2.00 -6.50 6.82
N ARG A 43 2.70 -7.18 7.74
CA ARG A 43 3.00 -6.61 9.08
C ARG A 43 3.80 -5.32 9.02
N LEU A 44 4.77 -5.25 8.11
CA LEU A 44 5.57 -4.04 7.95
C LEU A 44 4.74 -2.88 7.38
N ILE A 45 3.82 -3.16 6.45
CA ILE A 45 2.88 -2.13 5.95
C ILE A 45 1.98 -1.63 7.08
N VAL A 46 1.42 -2.55 7.88
CA VAL A 46 0.60 -2.18 9.04
C VAL A 46 1.39 -1.33 10.03
N ALA A 47 2.64 -1.68 10.32
CA ALA A 47 3.49 -0.91 11.22
C ALA A 47 3.77 0.51 10.69
N ASP A 48 4.07 0.65 9.39
CA ASP A 48 4.30 1.94 8.75
C ASP A 48 3.02 2.81 8.78
N LEU A 49 1.87 2.21 8.46
CA LEU A 49 0.57 2.88 8.47
C LEU A 49 0.16 3.34 9.86
N VAL A 50 0.34 2.49 10.87
CA VAL A 50 0.05 2.83 12.27
C VAL A 50 0.96 3.98 12.71
N THR A 51 2.26 3.92 12.41
CA THR A 51 3.21 4.97 12.75
C THR A 51 2.82 6.31 12.10
N TRP A 52 2.51 6.31 10.81
CA TRP A 52 2.15 7.51 10.05
C TRP A 52 0.84 8.18 10.52
N THR A 53 -0.09 7.39 11.05
CA THR A 53 -1.38 7.87 11.55
C THR A 53 -1.39 8.23 13.03
N LEU A 54 -0.38 7.81 13.80
CA LEU A 54 -0.26 8.15 15.23
C LEU A 54 0.06 9.63 15.46
N GLU A 55 0.78 10.27 14.53
CA GLU A 55 1.26 11.64 14.70
C GLU A 55 0.20 12.71 14.41
N THR A 56 -0.77 12.42 13.54
CA THR A 56 -1.80 13.38 13.13
C THR A 56 -3.02 12.62 12.60
N PRO A 57 -4.25 12.97 13.01
CA PRO A 57 -5.46 12.41 12.42
C PRO A 57 -5.47 12.58 10.90
N ARG A 58 -5.85 11.54 10.18
CA ARG A 58 -5.90 11.51 8.71
C ARG A 58 -7.33 11.23 8.26
N ASP A 59 -7.71 11.81 7.12
CA ASP A 59 -8.98 11.44 6.48
C ASP A 59 -8.91 9.97 6.04
N PRO A 60 -10.00 9.18 6.19
CA PRO A 60 -10.01 7.77 5.79
C PRO A 60 -9.52 7.52 4.36
N ALA A 61 -9.84 8.41 3.41
CA ALA A 61 -9.37 8.25 2.03
C ALA A 61 -7.86 8.49 1.89
N GLN A 62 -7.25 9.29 2.78
CA GLN A 62 -5.79 9.44 2.83
C GLN A 62 -5.13 8.16 3.35
N ILE A 63 -5.73 7.53 4.36
CA ILE A 63 -5.25 6.26 4.91
C ILE A 63 -5.30 5.17 3.83
N VAL A 64 -6.42 5.04 3.12
CA VAL A 64 -6.56 4.07 2.01
C VAL A 64 -5.52 4.31 0.91
N ARG A 65 -5.34 5.55 0.44
CA ARG A 65 -4.30 5.85 -0.56
C ARG A 65 -2.92 5.49 -0.08
N HIS A 66 -2.61 5.79 1.17
CA HIS A 66 -1.30 5.49 1.74
C HIS A 66 -1.08 3.97 1.89
N THR A 67 -2.11 3.21 2.24
CA THR A 67 -2.05 1.74 2.24
C THR A 67 -1.73 1.21 0.83
N VAL A 68 -2.43 1.68 -0.20
CA VAL A 68 -2.19 1.30 -1.60
C VAL A 68 -0.77 1.69 -2.05
N GLU A 69 -0.31 2.89 -1.71
CA GLU A 69 1.06 3.36 -1.94
C GLU A 69 2.11 2.40 -1.36
N LEU A 70 1.97 2.03 -0.08
CA LEU A 70 2.91 1.16 0.61
C LEU A 70 2.94 -0.25 0.01
N MET A 71 1.78 -0.79 -0.34
CA MET A 71 1.66 -2.10 -0.99
C MET A 71 2.37 -2.10 -2.34
N ILE A 72 2.07 -1.13 -3.21
CA ILE A 72 2.70 -1.02 -4.54
C ILE A 72 4.23 -0.88 -4.42
N ALA A 73 4.70 0.05 -3.57
CA ALA A 73 6.14 0.30 -3.42
C ALA A 73 6.89 -0.95 -2.97
N ARG A 74 6.35 -1.69 -1.99
CA ARG A 74 6.97 -2.92 -1.47
C ARG A 74 6.97 -4.03 -2.51
N SER A 75 5.86 -4.27 -3.19
CA SER A 75 5.80 -5.29 -4.24
C SER A 75 6.85 -5.06 -5.33
N ILE A 76 7.01 -3.81 -5.79
CA ILE A 76 8.02 -3.48 -6.80
C ILE A 76 9.44 -3.65 -6.24
N LEU A 77 9.71 -3.14 -5.03
CA LEU A 77 11.02 -3.27 -4.39
C LEU A 77 11.42 -4.72 -4.15
N THR A 78 10.47 -5.59 -3.87
CA THR A 78 10.68 -7.04 -3.77
C THR A 78 11.06 -7.62 -5.14
N GLU A 79 10.30 -7.29 -6.19
CA GLU A 79 10.53 -7.79 -7.55
C GLU A 79 11.88 -7.34 -8.13
N VAL A 80 12.19 -6.04 -8.07
CA VAL A 80 13.45 -5.50 -8.64
C VAL A 80 14.61 -5.47 -7.65
N GLY A 81 14.42 -6.02 -6.45
CA GLY A 81 15.34 -5.89 -5.33
C GLY A 81 16.72 -6.51 -5.59
N ASP A 82 16.77 -7.64 -6.29
CA ASP A 82 18.04 -8.27 -6.66
C ASP A 82 18.88 -7.38 -7.59
N ARG A 83 18.24 -6.76 -8.58
CA ARG A 83 18.91 -5.83 -9.50
C ARG A 83 19.43 -4.60 -8.76
N ILE A 84 18.62 -4.02 -7.86
CA ILE A 84 19.07 -2.90 -7.01
C ILE A 84 20.29 -3.32 -6.18
N ARG A 85 20.30 -4.53 -5.60
CA ARG A 85 21.42 -5.02 -4.79
C ARG A 85 22.72 -5.21 -5.58
N GLN A 86 22.63 -5.48 -6.89
CA GLN A 86 23.80 -5.64 -7.76
C GLN A 86 24.53 -4.31 -8.05
N GLU A 87 23.87 -3.16 -7.90
CA GLU A 87 24.53 -1.86 -8.09
C GLU A 87 25.56 -1.60 -6.96
N PRO A 88 26.87 -1.46 -7.26
CA PRO A 88 27.90 -1.32 -6.25
C PRO A 88 27.81 0.00 -5.46
N ARG A 89 27.28 1.07 -6.06
CA ARG A 89 27.19 2.38 -5.43
C ARG A 89 25.96 2.50 -4.55
N ALA A 90 26.19 2.59 -3.23
CA ALA A 90 25.13 2.77 -2.25
C ALA A 90 24.26 4.03 -2.46
N ALA A 91 24.79 5.07 -3.10
CA ALA A 91 24.03 6.25 -3.45
C ALA A 91 23.01 5.97 -4.57
N LEU A 92 23.41 5.21 -5.59
CA LEU A 92 22.53 4.86 -6.71
C LEU A 92 21.46 3.85 -6.29
N ARG A 93 21.79 2.89 -5.40
CA ARG A 93 20.78 2.00 -4.79
C ARG A 93 19.69 2.78 -4.08
N ARG A 94 20.08 3.72 -3.21
CA ARG A 94 19.14 4.58 -2.48
C ARG A 94 18.30 5.44 -3.42
N SER A 95 18.92 6.03 -4.44
CA SER A 95 18.20 6.82 -5.46
C SER A 95 17.12 5.98 -6.14
N ALA A 96 17.45 4.75 -6.56
CA ALA A 96 16.49 3.86 -7.22
C ALA A 96 15.33 3.48 -6.30
N GLU A 97 15.60 3.16 -5.03
CA GLU A 97 14.54 2.87 -4.07
C GLU A 97 13.63 4.08 -3.82
N ASP A 98 14.20 5.29 -3.71
CA ASP A 98 13.45 6.52 -3.49
C ASP A 98 12.61 6.91 -4.70
N GLU A 99 13.11 6.69 -5.92
CA GLU A 99 12.36 6.88 -7.16
C GLU A 99 11.16 5.93 -7.24
N ILE A 100 11.33 4.64 -6.87
CA ILE A 100 10.23 3.68 -6.83
C ILE A 100 9.16 4.11 -5.82
N ARG A 101 9.57 4.52 -4.60
CA ARG A 101 8.63 5.03 -3.58
C ARG A 101 7.89 6.27 -4.09
N LEU A 102 8.59 7.19 -4.76
CA LEU A 102 7.98 8.39 -5.32
C LEU A 102 6.97 8.06 -6.44
N ALA A 103 7.29 7.09 -7.30
CA ALA A 103 6.40 6.64 -8.37
C ALA A 103 5.14 5.96 -7.81
N ALA A 104 5.29 5.09 -6.81
CA ALA A 104 4.17 4.45 -6.12
C ALA A 104 3.24 5.49 -5.48
N LYS A 105 3.82 6.51 -4.82
CA LYS A 105 3.07 7.64 -4.26
C LYS A 105 2.31 8.41 -5.33
N ALA A 106 2.97 8.76 -6.44
CA ALA A 106 2.35 9.49 -7.53
C ALA A 106 1.19 8.69 -8.16
N TRP A 107 1.34 7.38 -8.29
CA TRP A 107 0.28 6.49 -8.75
C TRP A 107 -0.90 6.47 -7.77
N ALA A 108 -0.64 6.28 -6.47
CA ALA A 108 -1.68 6.23 -5.43
C ALA A 108 -2.43 7.57 -5.26
N MET A 109 -1.82 8.71 -5.59
CA MET A 109 -2.56 9.98 -5.63
C MET A 109 -3.58 10.07 -6.77
N ARG A 110 -3.34 9.36 -7.87
CA ARG A 110 -4.27 9.30 -9.02
C ARG A 110 -5.38 8.29 -8.81
N PHE A 111 -5.23 7.39 -7.84
CA PHE A 111 -6.25 6.43 -7.45
C PHE A 111 -7.48 7.15 -6.88
N ASP A 112 -8.61 7.01 -7.58
CA ASP A 112 -9.89 7.53 -7.14
C ASP A 112 -10.54 6.57 -6.14
N VAL A 113 -10.25 6.81 -4.86
CA VAL A 113 -10.79 6.05 -3.72
C VAL A 113 -12.32 6.07 -3.68
N ALA A 114 -12.96 7.13 -4.20
CA ALA A 114 -14.42 7.25 -4.17
C ALA A 114 -15.10 6.41 -5.26
N ALA A 115 -14.38 6.04 -6.31
CA ALA A 115 -14.90 5.28 -7.43
C ALA A 115 -14.83 3.75 -7.22
N VAL A 116 -14.27 3.30 -6.09
CA VAL A 116 -13.97 1.89 -5.84
C VAL A 116 -14.68 1.43 -4.57
N THR A 117 -15.34 0.27 -4.64
CA THR A 117 -15.81 -0.43 -3.44
C THR A 117 -14.60 -0.74 -2.58
N LEU A 118 -14.48 -0.19 -1.37
CA LEU A 118 -13.30 -0.37 -0.53
C LEU A 118 -13.31 -1.71 0.21
N ASP A 119 -13.47 -2.79 -0.53
CA ASP A 119 -13.28 -4.17 -0.09
C ASP A 119 -11.88 -4.68 -0.43
N GLY A 120 -11.49 -5.81 0.17
CA GLY A 120 -10.18 -6.41 -0.08
C GLY A 120 -9.91 -6.73 -1.55
N PRO A 121 -10.84 -7.33 -2.30
CA PRO A 121 -10.66 -7.62 -3.72
C PRO A 121 -10.38 -6.38 -4.56
N SER A 122 -11.11 -5.28 -4.33
CA SER A 122 -10.92 -4.06 -5.12
C SER A 122 -9.63 -3.31 -4.76
N ILE A 123 -9.27 -3.29 -3.47
CA ILE A 123 -7.98 -2.76 -3.01
C ILE A 123 -6.83 -3.57 -3.65
N SER A 124 -6.94 -4.90 -3.63
CA SER A 124 -5.97 -5.80 -4.26
C SER A 124 -5.86 -5.57 -5.76
N ALA A 125 -6.98 -5.43 -6.47
CA ALA A 125 -6.99 -5.13 -7.91
C ALA A 125 -6.34 -3.77 -8.23
N ALA A 126 -6.56 -2.75 -7.39
CA ALA A 126 -5.91 -1.45 -7.54
C ALA A 126 -4.38 -1.58 -7.35
N VAL A 127 -3.94 -2.29 -6.31
CA VAL A 127 -2.52 -2.56 -6.07
C VAL A 127 -1.89 -3.31 -7.25
N GLN A 128 -2.51 -4.39 -7.74
CA GLN A 128 -2.01 -5.15 -8.88
C GLN A 128 -1.89 -4.29 -10.15
N THR A 129 -2.85 -3.40 -10.39
CA THR A 129 -2.79 -2.45 -11.50
C THR A 129 -1.57 -1.53 -11.37
N GLY A 130 -1.38 -0.92 -10.20
CA GLY A 130 -0.25 -0.03 -9.96
C GLY A 130 1.11 -0.73 -10.00
N VAL A 131 1.20 -1.95 -9.49
CA VAL A 131 2.40 -2.79 -9.60
C VAL A 131 2.71 -3.07 -11.07
N THR A 132 1.71 -3.48 -11.86
CA THR A 132 1.89 -3.75 -13.30
C THR A 132 2.37 -2.51 -14.05
N ASP A 133 1.73 -1.36 -13.82
CA ASP A 133 2.09 -0.09 -14.48
C ASP A 133 3.53 0.33 -14.17
N LEU A 134 3.97 0.18 -12.92
CA LEU A 134 5.30 0.59 -12.52
C LEU A 134 6.36 -0.46 -12.84
N LEU A 135 6.03 -1.76 -12.86
CA LEU A 135 6.93 -2.79 -13.37
C LEU A 135 7.17 -2.64 -14.89
N ALA A 136 6.23 -2.10 -15.66
CA ALA A 136 6.52 -1.74 -17.05
C ALA A 136 7.59 -0.63 -17.17
N ILE A 137 7.83 0.16 -16.12
CA ILE A 137 8.85 1.22 -16.07
C ILE A 137 10.16 0.68 -15.48
N TYR A 138 10.07 -0.09 -14.39
CA TYR A 138 11.22 -0.52 -13.61
C TYR A 138 11.59 -1.98 -13.83
N GLY A 139 10.63 -2.86 -14.05
CA GLY A 139 10.83 -4.32 -14.18
C GLY A 139 11.35 -4.76 -15.55
N ASP A 140 11.51 -3.85 -16.50
CA ASP A 140 11.97 -4.21 -17.83
C ASP A 140 13.48 -4.55 -17.83
N GLU A 141 13.78 -5.83 -18.07
CA GLU A 141 15.02 -6.34 -18.67
C GLU A 141 14.69 -7.59 -19.51
N SER A 142 14.35 -7.40 -20.79
CA SER A 142 14.61 -8.36 -21.89
C SER A 142 14.46 -7.71 -23.28
#